data_AF-A0A3S0EU92-F1
#
_entry.id   AF-A0A3S0EU92-F1
#
_cell.length_a   1.000
_cell.length_b   1.000
_cell.length_c   1.000
_cell.angle_alpha   90.00
_cell.angle_beta   90.00
_cell.angle_gamma   90.00
#
_symmetry.space_group_name_H-M   'P 1'
#
loop_
_entity.id
_entity.type
_entity.pdbx_description
1 polymer ?
#
loop_
_entity_poly.entity_id
_entity_poly.type
_entity_poly.pdbx_seq_one_letter_code
_entity_poly.pdbx_strand_id
1 'polypeptide(L)'
;MAANEPRQLPIPLELGDAESGLGFVLRAFRANGVPFEWGVQWLGLQRHRPVDVQSIRQIAWALNVDGDQLGSRFVTRDAGAGWVRLAGHRIRRQVASNRLYAKLCPQCVRETGRLRLTWLLRAAVGCPWHGYSLIWRCERCDQAVVWDRPDVDICRCGYPFRAARDAAPLEPEVHDWLSWLEEVVCRTPAGPAHDSLPAALTRLSVDGAFRLIEALGLSASPGASVRSALAGSRTPSALGAVIARGISRLRSVEADPGVLQQLSSVVNQVALSQLADDFAAPEDHMLAWWLLLALRSGVDPGRTRAGARPKGQLPLFIA
;
A
#
# COMPACT_ATOMS: atom_id res chain seq x y z
N MET A 1 -25.71 -19.09 23.34
CA MET A 1 -25.05 -17.99 24.07
C MET A 1 -25.85 -16.72 23.81
N ALA A 2 -26.33 -16.08 24.87
CA ALA A 2 -27.20 -14.90 24.78
C ALA A 2 -26.52 -13.74 24.03
N ALA A 3 -27.33 -13.01 23.28
CA ALA A 3 -26.92 -12.00 22.32
C ALA A 3 -26.44 -10.68 22.95
N ASN A 4 -25.40 -10.11 22.34
CA ASN A 4 -25.23 -8.68 22.07
C ASN A 4 -24.85 -7.66 23.15
N GLU A 5 -24.37 -8.04 24.33
CA GLU A 5 -23.66 -7.06 25.17
C GLU A 5 -22.15 -7.06 24.86
N PRO A 6 -21.56 -5.91 24.48
CA PRO A 6 -20.12 -5.78 24.34
C PRO A 6 -19.46 -6.03 25.70
N ARG A 7 -18.41 -6.84 25.70
CA ARG A 7 -17.61 -7.20 26.88
C ARG A 7 -16.13 -7.03 26.55
N GLN A 8 -15.31 -6.87 27.58
CA GLN A 8 -13.87 -6.91 27.38
C GLN A 8 -13.41 -8.36 27.32
N LEU A 9 -12.54 -8.67 26.38
CA LEU A 9 -11.91 -9.97 26.29
C LEU A 9 -10.93 -10.16 27.45
N PRO A 10 -10.97 -11.30 28.16
CA PRO A 10 -10.20 -11.48 29.40
C PRO A 10 -8.68 -11.57 29.19
N ILE A 11 -8.22 -11.99 28.01
CA ILE A 11 -6.79 -12.10 27.69
C ILE A 11 -6.37 -10.88 26.87
N PRO A 12 -5.68 -9.90 27.48
CA PRO A 12 -5.14 -8.75 26.76
C PRO A 12 -3.91 -9.17 25.93
N LEU A 13 -3.72 -8.51 24.79
CA LEU A 13 -2.51 -8.65 23.98
C LEU A 13 -1.88 -7.28 23.75
N GLU A 14 -0.55 -7.28 23.64
CA GLU A 14 0.20 -6.10 23.21
C GLU A 14 0.05 -5.88 21.70
N LEU A 15 -0.32 -4.65 21.32
CA LEU A 15 -0.34 -4.17 19.94
C LEU A 15 1.09 -3.85 19.50
N GLY A 16 1.57 -4.51 18.44
CA GLY A 16 2.91 -4.27 17.94
C GLY A 16 3.08 -2.95 17.19
N ASP A 17 4.30 -2.40 17.21
CA ASP A 17 4.66 -1.08 16.66
C ASP A 17 4.26 -0.85 15.19
N ALA A 18 4.31 -1.89 14.36
CA ALA A 18 3.96 -1.84 12.94
C ALA A 18 2.84 -2.84 12.58
N GLU A 19 2.09 -3.29 13.58
CA GLU A 19 1.02 -4.26 13.39
C GLU A 19 -0.23 -3.61 12.80
N SER A 20 -0.88 -4.32 11.88
CA SER A 20 -2.19 -3.94 11.34
C SER A 20 -3.30 -4.19 12.35
N GLY A 21 -4.32 -3.32 12.36
CA GLY A 21 -5.46 -3.46 13.27
C GLY A 21 -6.21 -4.78 13.08
N LEU A 22 -6.39 -5.22 11.83
CA LEU A 22 -7.00 -6.52 11.53
C LEU A 22 -6.11 -7.71 11.95
N GLY A 23 -4.78 -7.57 11.86
CA GLY A 23 -3.84 -8.56 12.38
C GLY A 23 -3.94 -8.70 13.89
N PHE A 24 -4.00 -7.56 14.59
CA PHE A 24 -4.17 -7.51 16.04
C PHE A 24 -5.52 -8.11 16.47
N VAL A 25 -6.63 -7.74 15.80
CA VAL A 25 -7.95 -8.34 16.04
C VAL A 25 -7.92 -9.86 15.88
N LEU A 26 -7.30 -10.37 14.82
CA LEU A 26 -7.18 -11.81 14.57
C LEU A 26 -6.44 -12.52 15.72
N ARG A 27 -5.30 -11.97 16.17
CA ARG A 27 -4.55 -12.52 17.31
C ARG A 27 -5.35 -12.46 18.60
N ALA A 28 -6.00 -11.34 18.89
CA ALA A 28 -6.77 -11.15 20.11
C ALA A 28 -7.96 -12.10 20.19
N PHE A 29 -8.68 -12.30 19.09
CA PHE A 29 -9.75 -13.28 19.00
C PHE A 29 -9.24 -14.71 19.19
N ARG A 30 -8.16 -15.08 18.52
CA ARG A 30 -7.53 -16.40 18.69
C ARG A 30 -7.10 -16.66 20.13
N ALA A 31 -6.46 -15.69 20.78
CA ALA A 31 -6.04 -15.80 22.18
C ALA A 31 -7.22 -15.99 23.16
N ASN A 32 -8.39 -15.47 22.82
CA ASN A 32 -9.60 -15.55 23.63
C ASN A 32 -10.59 -16.64 23.17
N GLY A 33 -10.20 -17.51 22.23
CA GLY A 33 -11.07 -18.58 21.72
C GLY A 33 -12.30 -18.07 20.96
N VAL A 34 -12.26 -16.84 20.43
CA VAL A 34 -13.35 -16.23 19.68
C VAL A 34 -13.14 -16.51 18.18
N PRO A 35 -14.08 -17.19 17.49
CA PRO A 35 -14.06 -17.30 16.04
C PRO A 35 -14.09 -15.92 15.38
N PHE A 36 -13.24 -15.70 14.38
CA PHE A 36 -13.06 -14.37 13.78
C PHE A 36 -14.35 -13.78 13.22
N GLU A 37 -15.13 -14.56 12.45
CA GLU A 37 -16.42 -14.11 11.91
C GLU A 37 -17.38 -13.64 13.01
N TRP A 38 -17.46 -14.37 14.11
CA TRP A 38 -18.32 -13.99 15.23
C TRP A 38 -17.80 -12.75 15.93
N GLY A 39 -16.50 -12.66 16.21
CA GLY A 39 -15.90 -11.47 16.81
C GLY A 39 -16.10 -10.21 15.95
N VAL A 40 -16.00 -10.32 14.62
CA VAL A 40 -16.29 -9.22 13.69
C VAL A 40 -17.75 -8.78 13.76
N GLN A 41 -18.70 -9.73 13.82
CA GLN A 41 -20.13 -9.42 13.98
C GLN A 41 -20.40 -8.74 15.32
N TRP A 42 -19.81 -9.27 16.40
CA TRP A 42 -19.91 -8.74 17.76
C TRP A 42 -19.38 -7.31 17.88
N LEU A 43 -18.27 -6.99 17.20
CA LEU A 43 -17.70 -5.64 17.16
C LEU A 43 -18.32 -4.72 16.09
N GLY A 44 -19.36 -5.17 15.38
CA GLY A 44 -20.03 -4.37 14.34
C GLY A 44 -19.16 -4.05 13.12
N LEU A 45 -18.05 -4.78 12.92
CA LEU A 45 -17.11 -4.54 11.83
C LEU A 45 -17.72 -4.93 10.49
N GLN A 46 -17.98 -3.94 9.63
CA GLN A 46 -18.56 -4.19 8.31
C GLN A 46 -17.50 -4.47 7.24
N ARG A 47 -17.74 -5.52 6.46
CA ARG A 47 -16.93 -5.84 5.27
C ARG A 47 -16.94 -4.66 4.30
N HIS A 48 -15.78 -4.35 3.72
CA HIS A 48 -15.60 -3.32 2.69
C HIS A 48 -15.84 -1.87 3.11
N ARG A 49 -16.25 -1.59 4.34
CA ARG A 49 -16.39 -0.21 4.81
C ARG A 49 -15.15 0.19 5.62
N PRO A 50 -14.63 1.42 5.44
CA PRO A 50 -13.66 1.95 6.38
C PRO A 50 -14.25 1.97 7.79
N VAL A 51 -13.41 1.71 8.78
CA VAL A 51 -13.85 1.70 10.18
C VAL A 51 -14.05 3.15 10.64
N ASP A 52 -15.17 3.42 11.31
CA ASP A 52 -15.42 4.74 11.90
C ASP A 52 -14.84 4.84 13.33
N VAL A 53 -14.74 6.07 13.83
CA VAL A 53 -14.13 6.37 15.13
C VAL A 53 -14.88 5.68 16.29
N GLN A 54 -16.20 5.54 16.19
CA GLN A 54 -16.99 4.90 17.24
C GLN A 54 -16.68 3.40 17.31
N SER A 55 -16.60 2.75 16.15
CA SER A 55 -16.19 1.36 16.02
C SER A 55 -14.77 1.15 16.56
N ILE A 56 -13.81 2.04 16.26
CA ILE A 56 -12.45 1.97 16.82
C ILE A 56 -12.48 2.00 18.35
N ARG A 57 -13.25 2.90 18.96
CA ARG A 57 -13.37 2.97 20.43
C ARG A 57 -13.95 1.69 21.02
N GLN A 58 -14.98 1.12 20.37
CA GLN A 58 -15.59 -0.14 20.80
C GLN A 58 -14.60 -1.31 20.71
N ILE A 59 -13.86 -1.41 19.60
CA ILE A 59 -12.85 -2.46 19.41
C ILE A 59 -11.72 -2.27 20.44
N ALA A 60 -11.22 -1.06 20.61
CA ALA A 60 -10.14 -0.76 21.56
C ALA A 60 -10.53 -1.16 23.00
N TRP A 61 -11.72 -0.77 23.42
CA TRP A 61 -12.26 -1.15 24.72
C TRP A 61 -12.42 -2.67 24.85
N ALA A 62 -13.00 -3.33 23.85
CA ALA A 62 -13.22 -4.77 23.87
C ALA A 62 -11.92 -5.58 23.89
N LEU A 63 -10.85 -5.08 23.26
CA LEU A 63 -9.56 -5.73 23.16
C LEU A 63 -8.55 -5.29 24.23
N ASN A 64 -8.96 -4.42 25.17
CA ASN A 64 -8.08 -3.85 26.21
C ASN A 64 -6.82 -3.17 25.66
N VAL A 65 -6.98 -2.34 24.64
CA VAL A 65 -5.88 -1.57 24.01
C VAL A 65 -6.23 -0.09 23.94
N ASP A 66 -5.21 0.76 23.90
CA ASP A 66 -5.38 2.19 23.70
C ASP A 66 -6.04 2.50 22.34
N GLY A 67 -7.10 3.32 22.37
CA GLY A 67 -7.91 3.63 21.19
C GLY A 67 -7.21 4.52 20.18
N ASP A 68 -6.33 5.41 20.63
CA ASP A 68 -5.60 6.32 19.75
C ASP A 68 -4.51 5.56 18.99
N GLN A 69 -3.78 4.69 19.69
CA GLN A 69 -2.82 3.77 19.08
C GLN A 69 -3.51 2.84 18.07
N LEU A 70 -4.63 2.21 18.46
CA LEU A 70 -5.35 1.27 17.60
C LEU A 70 -5.94 1.94 16.36
N GLY A 71 -6.50 3.15 16.50
CA GLY A 71 -7.15 3.88 15.41
C GLY A 71 -6.24 4.09 14.20
N SER A 72 -4.95 4.35 14.45
CA SER A 72 -3.94 4.50 13.40
C SER A 72 -3.68 3.21 12.60
N ARG A 73 -4.09 2.04 13.11
CA ARG A 73 -3.83 0.71 12.54
C ARG A 73 -4.93 0.21 11.61
N PHE A 74 -6.04 0.95 11.49
CA PHE A 74 -7.16 0.62 10.61
C PHE A 74 -7.27 1.58 9.44
N VAL A 75 -7.85 1.08 8.35
CA VAL A 75 -8.34 1.94 7.26
C VAL A 75 -9.62 2.62 7.74
N THR A 76 -9.54 3.92 8.00
CA THR A 76 -10.64 4.74 8.51
C THR A 76 -11.19 5.68 7.44
N ARG A 77 -12.41 6.18 7.64
CA ARG A 77 -13.04 7.11 6.69
C ARG A 77 -12.32 8.46 6.73
N ASP A 78 -12.11 9.06 5.56
CA ASP A 78 -11.62 10.42 5.43
C ASP A 78 -12.73 11.40 5.01
N ALA A 79 -12.47 12.70 5.11
CA ALA A 79 -13.31 13.73 4.51
C ALA A 79 -13.17 13.69 2.97
N GLY A 80 -14.25 13.29 2.29
CA GLY A 80 -14.31 13.26 0.83
C GLY A 80 -14.65 11.89 0.26
N ALA A 81 -15.46 11.87 -0.80
CA ALA A 81 -15.90 10.63 -1.43
C ALA A 81 -14.70 9.86 -2.02
N GLY A 82 -14.58 8.57 -1.66
CA GLY A 82 -13.54 7.67 -2.16
C GLY A 82 -12.17 7.80 -1.47
N TRP A 83 -12.06 8.62 -0.43
CA TRP A 83 -10.84 8.79 0.37
C TRP A 83 -10.94 8.07 1.72
N VAL A 84 -9.79 7.58 2.19
CA VAL A 84 -9.61 6.90 3.48
C VAL A 84 -8.32 7.36 4.15
N ARG A 85 -8.17 7.07 5.45
CA ARG A 85 -6.92 7.30 6.19
C ARG A 85 -6.32 5.99 6.68
N LEU A 86 -5.00 5.91 6.67
CA LEU A 86 -4.22 4.82 7.27
C LEU A 86 -2.92 5.39 7.84
N ALA A 87 -2.60 5.12 9.11
CA ALA A 87 -1.39 5.63 9.77
C ALA A 87 -1.18 7.16 9.60
N GLY A 88 -2.27 7.93 9.57
CA GLY A 88 -2.24 9.37 9.35
C GLY A 88 -2.23 9.82 7.89
N HIS A 89 -1.91 8.94 6.94
CA HIS A 89 -1.85 9.21 5.51
C HIS A 89 -3.24 9.22 4.87
N ARG A 90 -3.50 10.20 4.00
CA ARG A 90 -4.71 10.29 3.17
C ARG A 90 -4.50 9.50 1.88
N ILE A 91 -5.36 8.52 1.61
CA ILE A 91 -5.16 7.54 0.55
C ILE A 91 -6.47 7.24 -0.17
N ARG A 92 -6.43 7.02 -1.50
CA ARG A 92 -7.59 6.54 -2.25
C ARG A 92 -7.98 5.14 -1.79
N ARG A 93 -9.29 4.89 -1.66
CA ARG A 93 -9.82 3.58 -1.23
C ARG A 93 -9.39 2.39 -2.10
N GLN A 94 -9.00 2.63 -3.34
CA GLN A 94 -8.46 1.60 -4.24
C GLN A 94 -6.99 1.23 -3.93
N VAL A 95 -6.24 2.14 -3.30
CA VAL A 95 -4.86 1.95 -2.86
C VAL A 95 -4.84 1.35 -1.45
N ALA A 96 -5.67 1.85 -0.54
CA ALA A 96 -5.87 1.27 0.79
C ALA A 96 -7.29 0.71 0.90
N SER A 97 -7.42 -0.62 0.86
CA SER A 97 -8.73 -1.27 0.84
C SER A 97 -8.98 -2.06 2.12
N ASN A 98 -10.16 -1.89 2.72
CA ASN A 98 -10.65 -2.78 3.78
C ASN A 98 -11.32 -4.04 3.21
N ARG A 99 -10.89 -4.50 2.03
CA ARG A 99 -11.28 -5.82 1.52
C ARG A 99 -10.62 -6.85 2.42
N LEU A 100 -11.36 -7.88 2.81
CA LEU A 100 -10.87 -8.90 3.73
C LEU A 100 -9.80 -9.83 3.12
N TYR A 101 -9.13 -9.43 2.04
CA TYR A 101 -7.99 -10.14 1.50
C TYR A 101 -6.74 -9.65 2.22
N ALA A 102 -6.01 -10.58 2.83
CA ALA A 102 -4.74 -10.29 3.44
C ALA A 102 -3.61 -10.71 2.50
N LYS A 103 -2.51 -9.97 2.57
CA LYS A 103 -1.21 -10.41 2.05
C LYS A 103 -0.30 -10.61 3.24
N LEU A 104 0.61 -11.56 3.16
CA LEU A 104 1.57 -11.76 4.25
C LEU A 104 2.90 -12.32 3.77
N CYS A 105 3.92 -12.08 4.59
CA CYS A 105 5.19 -12.77 4.52
C CYS A 105 5.19 -13.89 5.57
N PRO A 106 5.25 -15.18 5.19
CA PRO A 106 5.27 -16.28 6.14
C PRO A 106 6.47 -16.24 7.10
N GLN A 107 7.61 -15.72 6.66
CA GLN A 107 8.80 -15.57 7.50
C GLN A 107 8.59 -14.49 8.57
N CYS A 108 8.17 -13.28 8.21
CA CYS A 108 7.85 -12.23 9.19
C CYS A 108 6.80 -12.69 10.22
N VAL A 109 5.77 -13.40 9.77
CA VAL A 109 4.72 -13.88 10.69
C VAL A 109 5.28 -14.94 11.64
N ARG A 110 6.17 -15.83 11.20
CA ARG A 110 6.84 -16.78 12.11
C ARG A 110 7.79 -16.10 13.10
N GLU A 111 8.50 -15.07 12.66
CA GLU A 111 9.47 -14.34 13.49
C GLU A 111 8.79 -13.47 14.54
N THR A 112 7.69 -12.81 14.18
CA THR A 112 7.08 -11.76 15.01
C THR A 112 5.69 -12.11 15.54
N GLY A 113 5.03 -13.11 14.95
CA GLY A 113 3.63 -13.43 15.22
C GLY A 113 2.64 -12.35 14.78
N ARG A 114 3.07 -11.35 14.00
CA ARG A 114 2.31 -10.12 13.70
C ARG A 114 2.17 -9.90 12.20
N LEU A 115 1.08 -9.26 11.79
CA LEU A 115 0.83 -8.85 10.39
C LEU A 115 1.09 -7.35 10.23
N ARG A 116 1.90 -6.97 9.23
CA ARG A 116 2.34 -5.57 9.04
C ARG A 116 1.20 -4.67 8.58
N LEU A 117 1.22 -3.41 9.03
CA LEU A 117 0.26 -2.37 8.68
C LEU A 117 0.29 -2.01 7.18
N THR A 118 1.48 -1.91 6.60
CA THR A 118 1.69 -1.64 5.16
C THR A 118 1.02 -2.66 4.25
N TRP A 119 0.84 -3.91 4.70
CA TRP A 119 0.24 -4.97 3.88
C TRP A 119 -1.23 -4.70 3.53
N LEU A 120 -1.89 -3.75 4.21
CA LEU A 120 -3.20 -3.22 3.86
C LEU A 120 -3.20 -2.35 2.59
N LEU A 121 -2.02 -1.86 2.18
CA LEU A 121 -1.83 -1.08 0.98
C LEU A 121 -1.63 -1.99 -0.23
N ARG A 122 -2.30 -1.69 -1.34
CA ARG A 122 -2.09 -2.32 -2.64
C ARG A 122 -0.62 -2.23 -3.06
N ALA A 123 0.03 -1.11 -2.75
CA ALA A 123 1.44 -0.82 -3.01
C ALA A 123 2.44 -1.76 -2.32
N ALA A 124 2.06 -2.44 -1.24
CA ALA A 124 2.93 -3.39 -0.54
C ALA A 124 2.89 -4.76 -1.24
N VAL A 125 3.74 -4.93 -2.25
CA VAL A 125 3.77 -6.14 -3.10
C VAL A 125 4.72 -7.24 -2.59
N GLY A 126 5.67 -6.90 -1.73
CA GLY A 126 6.71 -7.82 -1.26
C GLY A 126 7.07 -7.59 0.20
N CYS A 127 8.02 -8.39 0.68
CA CYS A 127 8.64 -8.23 1.98
C CYS A 127 10.02 -7.60 1.82
N PRO A 128 10.30 -6.42 2.39
CA PRO A 128 11.64 -5.83 2.32
C PRO A 128 12.67 -6.61 3.16
N TRP A 129 12.27 -7.29 4.23
CA TRP A 129 13.20 -8.08 5.06
C TRP A 129 13.60 -9.42 4.42
N HIS A 130 12.67 -10.08 3.73
CA HIS A 130 12.90 -11.42 3.17
C HIS A 130 13.04 -11.44 1.65
N GLY A 131 12.85 -10.29 0.99
CA GLY A 131 13.24 -10.10 -0.41
C GLY A 131 12.39 -10.82 -1.44
N TYR A 132 11.14 -11.20 -1.14
CA TYR A 132 10.23 -11.86 -2.09
C TYR A 132 8.80 -11.30 -2.04
N SER A 133 7.99 -11.64 -3.06
CA SER A 133 6.59 -11.20 -3.18
C SER A 133 5.69 -11.76 -2.06
N LEU A 134 4.81 -10.94 -1.48
CA LEU A 134 3.89 -11.41 -0.43
C LEU A 134 2.96 -12.50 -0.97
N ILE A 135 2.67 -13.50 -0.14
CA ILE A 135 1.66 -14.50 -0.49
C ILE A 135 0.27 -13.89 -0.33
N TRP A 136 -0.61 -14.24 -1.25
CA TRP A 136 -2.01 -13.77 -1.28
C TRP A 136 -3.00 -14.91 -1.55
N ARG A 137 -2.49 -16.12 -1.77
CA ARG A 137 -3.21 -17.39 -1.90
C ARG A 137 -2.52 -18.48 -1.09
N CYS A 138 -3.29 -19.45 -0.63
CA CYS A 138 -2.75 -20.63 0.03
C CYS A 138 -2.19 -21.62 -0.99
N GLU A 139 -0.96 -22.10 -0.79
CA GLU A 139 -0.35 -23.10 -1.68
C GLU A 139 -1.06 -24.46 -1.68
N ARG A 140 -1.85 -24.78 -0.64
CA ARG A 140 -2.57 -26.06 -0.55
C ARG A 140 -3.96 -26.01 -1.20
N CYS A 141 -4.78 -25.01 -0.86
CA CYS A 141 -6.18 -24.95 -1.32
C CYS A 141 -6.42 -23.93 -2.45
N ASP A 142 -5.38 -23.17 -2.84
CA ASP A 142 -5.41 -22.11 -3.86
C ASP A 142 -6.44 -20.99 -3.58
N GLN A 143 -7.06 -20.96 -2.40
CA GLN A 143 -7.97 -19.88 -2.02
C GLN A 143 -7.19 -18.64 -1.62
N ALA A 144 -7.78 -17.47 -1.89
CA ALA A 144 -7.24 -16.20 -1.45
C ALA A 144 -7.09 -16.17 0.07
N VAL A 145 -6.00 -15.59 0.57
CA VAL A 145 -5.79 -15.42 2.00
C VAL A 145 -6.78 -14.37 2.51
N VAL A 146 -7.59 -14.76 3.48
CA VAL A 146 -8.61 -13.91 4.10
C VAL A 146 -8.36 -13.75 5.59
N TRP A 147 -8.90 -12.71 6.23
CA TRP A 147 -8.76 -12.52 7.69
C TRP A 147 -9.51 -13.54 8.53
N ASP A 148 -10.64 -14.02 8.02
CA ASP A 148 -11.42 -15.06 8.68
C ASP A 148 -10.76 -16.43 8.50
N ARG A 149 -9.78 -16.68 9.38
CA ARG A 149 -8.92 -17.86 9.44
C ARG A 149 -8.52 -18.14 10.91
N PRO A 150 -8.03 -19.34 11.24
CA PRO A 150 -7.76 -19.72 12.63
C PRO A 150 -6.66 -18.91 13.32
N ASP A 151 -5.64 -18.47 12.57
CA ASP A 151 -4.48 -17.78 13.13
C ASP A 151 -3.76 -16.94 12.07
N VAL A 152 -2.79 -16.13 12.49
CA VAL A 152 -2.02 -15.24 11.61
C VAL A 152 -1.24 -15.99 10.54
N ASP A 153 -0.75 -17.19 10.84
CA ASP A 153 0.07 -18.08 10.02
C ASP A 153 -0.68 -19.32 9.50
N ILE A 154 -1.96 -19.49 9.83
CA ILE A 154 -2.77 -20.66 9.42
C ILE A 154 -3.86 -20.27 8.44
N CYS A 155 -3.92 -20.94 7.28
CA CYS A 155 -5.01 -20.78 6.34
C CYS A 155 -6.35 -21.31 6.89
N ARG A 156 -7.47 -20.85 6.35
CA ARG A 156 -8.81 -21.40 6.64
C ARG A 156 -8.90 -22.91 6.41
N CYS A 157 -8.13 -23.48 5.47
CA CYS A 157 -8.07 -24.93 5.24
C CYS A 157 -7.23 -25.70 6.27
N GLY A 158 -6.70 -25.01 7.30
CA GLY A 158 -5.82 -25.57 8.34
C GLY A 158 -4.35 -25.69 7.93
N TYR A 159 -3.99 -25.31 6.71
CA TYR A 159 -2.60 -25.40 6.25
C TYR A 159 -1.76 -24.21 6.75
N PRO A 160 -0.58 -24.44 7.35
CA PRO A 160 0.33 -23.36 7.74
C PRO A 160 0.92 -22.67 6.51
N PHE A 161 0.89 -21.34 6.47
CA PHE A 161 1.52 -20.59 5.40
C PHE A 161 3.03 -20.79 5.41
N ARG A 162 3.58 -21.12 4.24
CA ARG A 162 5.02 -21.29 4.02
C ARG A 162 5.48 -20.37 2.91
N ALA A 163 6.75 -19.97 3.00
CA ALA A 163 7.38 -19.30 1.88
C ALA A 163 7.55 -20.32 0.75
N ALA A 164 7.32 -19.89 -0.49
CA ALA A 164 7.65 -20.73 -1.63
C ALA A 164 9.16 -21.03 -1.57
N ARG A 165 9.53 -22.31 -1.74
CA ARG A 165 10.93 -22.75 -1.65
C ARG A 165 11.83 -22.01 -2.63
N ASP A 166 11.31 -21.75 -3.83
CA ASP A 166 12.02 -21.10 -4.94
C ASP A 166 11.37 -19.75 -5.27
N ALA A 167 11.02 -18.97 -4.25
CA ALA A 167 10.47 -17.64 -4.44
C ALA A 167 11.50 -16.76 -5.19
N ALA A 168 11.09 -16.22 -6.34
CA ALA A 168 11.92 -15.27 -7.08
C ALA A 168 12.23 -14.03 -6.21
N PRO A 169 13.48 -13.55 -6.22
CA PRO A 169 13.84 -12.35 -5.50
C PRO A 169 13.12 -11.13 -6.08
N LEU A 170 12.89 -10.13 -5.24
CA LEU A 170 12.37 -8.83 -5.67
C LEU A 170 13.39 -8.11 -6.57
N GLU A 171 12.88 -7.40 -7.57
CA GLU A 171 13.67 -6.43 -8.32
C GLU A 171 14.15 -5.32 -7.36
N PRO A 172 15.37 -4.77 -7.53
CA PRO A 172 15.93 -3.76 -6.63
C PRO A 172 15.00 -2.56 -6.42
N GLU A 173 14.42 -2.02 -7.50
CA GLU A 173 13.45 -0.91 -7.43
C GLU A 173 12.26 -1.23 -6.53
N VAL A 174 11.78 -2.48 -6.54
CA VAL A 174 10.65 -2.91 -5.71
C VAL A 174 11.09 -3.05 -4.26
N HIS A 175 12.30 -3.57 -4.01
CA HIS A 175 12.84 -3.65 -2.66
C HIS A 175 12.95 -2.25 -2.03
N ASP A 176 13.50 -1.29 -2.76
CA ASP A 176 13.70 0.08 -2.29
C ASP A 176 12.36 0.79 -2.04
N TRP A 177 11.40 0.59 -2.95
CA TRP A 177 10.02 1.05 -2.78
C TRP A 177 9.36 0.54 -1.50
N LEU A 178 9.47 -0.76 -1.23
CA LEU A 178 8.85 -1.39 -0.07
C LEU A 178 9.51 -0.92 1.23
N SER A 179 10.82 -0.71 1.17
CA SER A 179 11.61 -0.23 2.29
C SER A 179 11.20 1.21 2.67
N TRP A 180 11.11 2.10 1.68
CA TRP A 180 10.58 3.47 1.85
C TRP A 180 9.13 3.47 2.36
N LEU A 181 8.29 2.59 1.82
CA LEU A 181 6.89 2.49 2.22
C LEU A 181 6.75 2.11 3.71
N GLU A 182 7.58 1.20 4.19
CA GLU A 182 7.62 0.81 5.61
C GLU A 182 8.10 1.95 6.52
N GLU A 183 9.14 2.69 6.10
CA GLU A 183 9.63 3.84 6.85
C GLU A 183 8.56 4.94 6.94
N VAL A 184 7.94 5.31 5.82
CA VAL A 184 6.95 6.41 5.78
C VAL A 184 5.65 6.06 6.50
N VAL A 185 5.18 4.81 6.41
CA VAL A 185 3.89 4.40 6.99
C VAL A 185 4.04 3.94 8.43
N CYS A 186 5.09 3.18 8.75
CA CYS A 186 5.25 2.55 10.07
C CYS A 186 6.35 3.20 10.92
N ARG A 187 7.12 4.16 10.39
CA ARG A 187 8.30 4.75 11.07
C ARG A 187 9.29 3.69 11.55
N THR A 188 9.35 2.58 10.81
CA THR A 188 10.24 1.46 11.09
C THR A 188 11.28 1.39 9.98
N PRO A 189 12.59 1.38 10.26
CA PRO A 189 13.59 1.13 9.24
C PRO A 189 13.39 -0.28 8.69
N ALA A 190 13.28 -0.38 7.37
CA ALA A 190 13.16 -1.64 6.66
C ALA A 190 14.33 -1.75 5.68
N GLY A 191 15.18 -2.75 5.85
CA GLY A 191 16.30 -3.00 4.94
C GLY A 191 17.42 -1.93 4.96
N PRO A 192 18.38 -2.00 4.02
CA PRO A 192 19.42 -1.01 3.84
C PRO A 192 18.87 0.33 3.27
N ALA A 193 19.68 1.39 3.33
CA ALA A 193 19.30 2.77 3.01
C ALA A 193 18.69 2.97 1.60
N HIS A 194 17.74 3.91 1.48
CA HIS A 194 16.89 4.18 0.30
C HIS A 194 17.55 5.00 -0.83
N ASP A 195 18.88 4.97 -0.98
CA ASP A 195 19.64 5.92 -1.83
C ASP A 195 19.34 5.80 -3.35
N SER A 196 18.49 4.87 -3.77
CA SER A 196 18.19 4.52 -5.16
C SER A 196 16.80 4.95 -5.65
N LEU A 197 15.90 5.42 -4.77
CA LEU A 197 14.60 5.91 -5.21
C LEU A 197 14.71 7.30 -5.86
N PRO A 198 13.96 7.57 -6.93
CA PRO A 198 13.83 8.90 -7.52
C PRO A 198 13.48 9.95 -6.46
N ALA A 199 14.21 11.06 -6.43
CA ALA A 199 14.13 12.05 -5.37
C ALA A 199 12.79 12.80 -5.33
N ALA A 200 12.03 12.78 -6.43
CA ALA A 200 10.67 13.28 -6.46
C ALA A 200 9.70 12.40 -5.66
N LEU A 201 9.89 11.06 -5.63
CA LEU A 201 8.98 10.16 -4.93
C LEU A 201 8.97 10.40 -3.43
N THR A 202 10.14 10.68 -2.84
CA THR A 202 10.27 10.87 -1.40
C THR A 202 9.59 12.14 -0.89
N ARG A 203 9.19 13.05 -1.81
CA ARG A 203 8.44 14.28 -1.52
C ARG A 203 6.93 14.14 -1.73
N LEU A 204 6.47 13.05 -2.34
CA LEU A 204 5.06 12.82 -2.59
C LEU A 204 4.37 12.19 -1.39
N SER A 205 3.05 12.29 -1.36
CA SER A 205 2.26 11.46 -0.45
C SER A 205 2.36 9.98 -0.85
N VAL A 206 2.06 9.06 0.08
CA VAL A 206 2.00 7.62 -0.22
C VAL A 206 1.02 7.32 -1.36
N ASP A 207 -0.12 8.03 -1.43
CA ASP A 207 -1.11 7.89 -2.49
C ASP A 207 -0.58 8.38 -3.83
N GLY A 208 -0.02 9.59 -3.85
CA GLY A 208 0.52 10.22 -5.05
C GLY A 208 1.69 9.47 -5.63
N ALA A 209 2.65 9.06 -4.79
CA ALA A 209 3.77 8.22 -5.19
C ALA A 209 3.29 6.93 -5.87
N PHE A 210 2.36 6.19 -5.25
CA PHE A 210 1.90 4.94 -5.83
C PHE A 210 1.13 5.14 -7.14
N ARG A 211 0.22 6.12 -7.20
CA ARG A 211 -0.59 6.39 -8.40
C ARG A 211 0.26 6.90 -9.55
N LEU A 212 1.28 7.70 -9.27
CA LEU A 212 2.23 8.19 -10.26
C LEU A 212 3.08 7.03 -10.81
N ILE A 213 3.65 6.20 -9.94
CA ILE A 213 4.42 5.02 -10.35
C ILE A 213 3.55 4.03 -11.13
N GLU A 214 2.32 3.79 -10.71
CA GLU A 214 1.38 2.97 -11.47
C GLU A 214 1.10 3.58 -12.85
N ALA A 215 0.83 4.89 -12.95
CA ALA A 215 0.59 5.55 -14.22
C ALA A 215 1.79 5.46 -15.17
N LEU A 216 3.02 5.56 -14.64
CA LEU A 216 4.25 5.44 -15.40
C LEU A 216 4.58 4.00 -15.76
N GLY A 217 4.24 3.01 -14.93
CA GLY A 217 4.70 1.62 -15.07
C GLY A 217 3.69 0.63 -15.65
N LEU A 218 2.40 0.99 -15.70
CA LEU A 218 1.31 0.07 -16.02
C LEU A 218 1.46 -0.56 -17.42
N SER A 219 1.70 0.25 -18.45
CA SER A 219 1.85 -0.25 -19.82
C SER A 219 3.29 -0.66 -20.09
N ALA A 220 3.52 -1.95 -20.34
CA ALA A 220 4.83 -2.47 -20.70
C ALA A 220 5.26 -2.05 -22.13
N SER A 221 4.30 -1.96 -23.05
CA SER A 221 4.53 -1.64 -24.47
C SER A 221 3.54 -0.60 -25.00
N PRO A 222 3.89 0.12 -26.09
CA PRO A 222 2.97 1.02 -26.78
C PRO A 222 1.69 0.29 -27.21
N GLY A 223 0.54 0.98 -27.13
CA GLY A 223 -0.75 0.44 -27.56
C GLY A 223 -1.35 -0.63 -26.65
N ALA A 224 -0.70 -0.99 -25.54
CA ALA A 224 -1.27 -1.91 -24.56
C ALA A 224 -2.58 -1.35 -23.98
N SER A 225 -3.63 -2.17 -23.95
CA SER A 225 -4.89 -1.79 -23.33
C SER A 225 -4.71 -1.58 -21.82
N VAL A 226 -5.00 -0.37 -21.34
CA VAL A 226 -4.98 -0.01 -19.90
C VAL A 226 -5.83 -0.99 -19.09
N ARG A 227 -7.01 -1.36 -19.59
CA ARG A 227 -7.90 -2.32 -18.91
C ARG A 227 -7.27 -3.70 -18.78
N SER A 228 -6.62 -4.19 -19.84
CA SER A 228 -5.92 -5.47 -19.83
C SER A 228 -4.72 -5.44 -18.87
N ALA A 229 -3.93 -4.37 -18.92
CA ALA A 229 -2.79 -4.18 -18.03
C ALA A 229 -3.19 -4.16 -16.54
N LEU A 230 -4.29 -3.47 -16.20
CA LEU A 230 -4.85 -3.47 -14.83
C LEU A 230 -5.37 -4.84 -14.41
N ALA A 231 -5.92 -5.63 -15.33
CA ALA A 231 -6.35 -6.99 -15.04
C ALA A 231 -5.14 -7.92 -14.79
N GLY A 232 -4.05 -7.72 -15.52
CA GLY A 232 -2.80 -8.46 -15.36
C GLY A 232 -2.01 -8.11 -14.09
N SER A 233 -2.15 -6.89 -13.54
CA SER A 233 -1.42 -6.41 -12.36
C SER A 233 -2.11 -6.70 -11.01
N ARG A 234 -2.94 -7.75 -10.94
CA ARG A 234 -3.69 -8.10 -9.72
C ARG A 234 -2.89 -8.88 -8.69
N THR A 235 -1.82 -9.57 -9.12
CA THR A 235 -0.96 -10.32 -8.21
C THR A 235 0.13 -9.40 -7.66
N PRO A 236 0.66 -9.67 -6.45
CA PRO A 236 1.77 -8.91 -5.91
C PRO A 236 2.99 -8.90 -6.85
N SER A 237 3.36 -10.04 -7.45
CA SER A 237 4.48 -10.12 -8.39
C SER A 237 4.27 -9.27 -9.66
N ALA A 238 3.08 -9.33 -10.27
CA ALA A 238 2.78 -8.57 -11.49
C ALA A 238 2.71 -7.06 -11.21
N LEU A 239 2.17 -6.66 -10.06
CA LEU A 239 2.20 -5.27 -9.62
C LEU A 239 3.63 -4.82 -9.26
N GLY A 240 4.48 -5.71 -8.75
CA GLY A 240 5.90 -5.46 -8.55
C GLY A 240 6.59 -5.03 -9.85
N ALA A 241 6.36 -5.76 -10.94
CA ALA A 241 6.91 -5.41 -12.25
C ALA A 241 6.38 -4.05 -12.78
N VAL A 242 5.13 -3.68 -12.44
CA VAL A 242 4.59 -2.33 -12.73
C VAL A 242 5.35 -1.27 -11.91
N ILE A 243 5.56 -1.51 -10.62
CA ILE A 243 6.28 -0.60 -9.73
C ILE A 243 7.72 -0.38 -10.22
N ALA A 244 8.46 -1.45 -10.51
CA ALA A 244 9.84 -1.34 -11.00
C ALA A 244 9.94 -0.54 -12.30
N ARG A 245 9.07 -0.83 -13.28
CA ARG A 245 9.04 -0.06 -14.53
C ARG A 245 8.70 1.41 -14.28
N GLY A 246 7.75 1.70 -13.41
CA GLY A 246 7.37 3.07 -13.07
C GLY A 246 8.53 3.83 -12.43
N ILE A 247 9.25 3.20 -11.49
CA ILE A 247 10.42 3.78 -10.81
C ILE A 247 11.55 4.01 -11.80
N SER A 248 11.87 3.00 -12.62
CA SER A 248 12.88 3.10 -13.67
C SER A 248 12.59 4.24 -14.64
N ARG A 249 11.33 4.37 -15.10
CA ARG A 249 10.91 5.46 -15.99
C ARG A 249 11.01 6.83 -15.31
N LEU A 250 10.58 6.95 -14.06
CA LEU A 250 10.69 8.20 -13.32
C LEU A 250 12.15 8.60 -13.12
N ARG A 251 13.04 7.65 -12.80
CA ARG A 251 14.48 7.86 -12.69
C ARG A 251 15.06 8.43 -14.00
N SER A 252 14.65 7.88 -15.15
CA SER A 252 15.06 8.40 -16.46
C SER A 252 14.56 9.82 -16.71
N VAL A 253 13.33 10.14 -16.28
CA VAL A 253 12.75 11.48 -16.43
C VAL A 253 13.42 12.51 -15.49
N GLU A 254 13.83 12.11 -14.29
CA GLU A 254 14.64 12.95 -13.40
C GLU A 254 16.02 13.23 -14.01
N ALA A 255 16.68 12.20 -14.53
CA ALA A 255 18.00 12.35 -15.15
C ALA A 255 17.94 13.22 -16.42
N ASP A 256 16.94 13.02 -17.27
CA ASP A 256 16.70 13.81 -18.46
C ASP A 256 15.19 13.98 -18.73
N PRO A 257 14.62 15.16 -18.42
CA PRO A 257 13.23 15.48 -18.71
C PRO A 257 12.84 15.30 -20.19
N GLY A 258 13.78 15.38 -21.13
CA GLY A 258 13.54 15.18 -22.56
C GLY A 258 13.07 13.77 -22.92
N VAL A 259 13.40 12.77 -22.09
CA VAL A 259 12.98 11.36 -22.28
C VAL A 259 11.46 11.22 -22.17
N LEU A 260 10.78 12.12 -21.44
CA LEU A 260 9.35 11.99 -21.17
C LEU A 260 8.50 11.96 -22.45
N GLN A 261 8.88 12.70 -23.51
CA GLN A 261 8.17 12.67 -24.79
C GLN A 261 8.20 11.27 -25.44
N GLN A 262 9.30 10.54 -25.28
CA GLN A 262 9.47 9.18 -25.78
C GLN A 262 8.58 8.18 -25.03
N LEU A 263 8.23 8.48 -23.78
CA LEU A 263 7.36 7.66 -22.94
C LEU A 263 5.86 7.91 -23.18
N SER A 264 5.50 8.89 -24.02
CA SER A 264 4.09 9.30 -24.25
C SER A 264 3.14 8.18 -24.65
N SER A 265 3.63 7.16 -25.35
CA SER A 265 2.86 6.01 -25.82
C SER A 265 2.66 4.91 -24.75
N VAL A 266 3.38 4.98 -23.64
CA VAL A 266 3.37 3.97 -22.55
C VAL A 266 2.98 4.54 -21.19
N VAL A 267 2.89 5.86 -21.05
CA VAL A 267 2.41 6.50 -19.83
C VAL A 267 0.89 6.62 -19.86
N ASN A 268 0.24 6.21 -18.77
CA ASN A 268 -1.20 6.37 -18.61
C ASN A 268 -1.55 7.83 -18.26
N GLN A 269 -1.69 8.67 -19.28
CA GLN A 269 -2.02 10.10 -19.13
C GLN A 269 -3.38 10.34 -18.45
N VAL A 270 -4.34 9.42 -18.59
CA VAL A 270 -5.64 9.52 -17.90
C VAL A 270 -5.45 9.38 -16.39
N ALA A 271 -4.63 8.41 -15.95
CA ALA A 271 -4.32 8.24 -14.53
C ALA A 271 -3.53 9.43 -13.96
N LEU A 272 -2.61 10.02 -14.74
CA LEU A 272 -1.92 11.25 -14.35
C LEU A 272 -2.90 12.44 -14.22
N SER A 273 -3.84 12.59 -15.16
CA SER A 273 -4.88 13.64 -15.06
C SER A 273 -5.71 13.46 -13.79
N GLN A 274 -6.15 12.24 -13.51
CA GLN A 274 -6.90 11.94 -12.28
C GLN A 274 -6.08 12.23 -11.02
N LEU A 275 -4.77 12.02 -11.04
CA LEU A 275 -3.89 12.38 -9.92
C LEU A 275 -3.75 13.89 -9.78
N ALA A 276 -3.60 14.62 -10.89
CA ALA A 276 -3.55 16.07 -10.86
C ALA A 276 -4.88 16.67 -10.33
N ASP A 277 -6.03 16.13 -10.72
CA ASP A 277 -7.32 16.70 -10.33
C ASP A 277 -7.75 16.30 -8.90
N ASP A 278 -7.29 15.14 -8.43
CA ASP A 278 -7.69 14.57 -7.16
C ASP A 278 -6.50 13.90 -6.47
N PHE A 279 -5.92 14.64 -5.52
CA PHE A 279 -4.65 14.37 -4.87
C PHE A 279 -4.75 14.37 -3.35
N ALA A 280 -3.77 13.75 -2.69
CA ALA A 280 -3.67 13.74 -1.23
C ALA A 280 -2.84 14.92 -0.70
N ALA A 281 -1.82 15.36 -1.43
CA ALA A 281 -0.96 16.49 -1.09
C ALA A 281 -0.67 17.39 -2.32
N PRO A 282 -0.44 18.71 -2.14
CA PRO A 282 -0.17 19.63 -3.25
C PRO A 282 1.00 19.21 -4.17
N GLU A 283 2.00 18.54 -3.61
CA GLU A 283 3.17 18.02 -4.33
C GLU A 283 2.77 16.97 -5.37
N ASP A 284 1.76 16.14 -5.05
CA ASP A 284 1.20 15.14 -5.98
C ASP A 284 0.59 15.83 -7.20
N HIS A 285 -0.18 16.90 -6.96
CA HIS A 285 -0.77 17.72 -8.01
C HIS A 285 0.30 18.35 -8.89
N MET A 286 1.26 19.05 -8.27
CA MET A 286 2.28 19.79 -8.99
C MET A 286 3.09 18.90 -9.93
N LEU A 287 3.50 17.73 -9.45
CA LEU A 287 4.28 16.81 -10.29
C LEU A 287 3.42 16.13 -11.37
N ALA A 288 2.22 15.64 -11.03
CA ALA A 288 1.34 15.01 -12.01
C ALA A 288 0.94 15.98 -13.13
N TRP A 289 0.62 17.22 -12.77
CA TRP A 289 0.29 18.28 -13.72
C TRP A 289 1.48 18.65 -14.60
N TRP A 290 2.68 18.80 -14.03
CA TRP A 290 3.88 19.07 -14.80
C TRP A 290 4.19 17.94 -15.80
N LEU A 291 4.09 16.68 -15.38
CA LEU A 291 4.27 15.52 -16.26
C LEU A 291 3.29 15.55 -17.43
N LEU A 292 2.01 15.85 -17.17
CA LEU A 292 1.00 15.97 -18.23
C LEU A 292 1.31 17.06 -19.23
N LEU A 293 1.72 18.24 -18.74
CA LEU A 293 2.00 19.35 -19.62
C LEU A 293 3.24 19.07 -20.48
N ALA A 294 4.31 18.54 -19.88
CA ALA A 294 5.52 18.14 -20.58
C ALA A 294 5.26 17.03 -21.63
N LEU A 295 4.36 16.07 -21.32
CA LEU A 295 3.92 15.03 -22.27
C LEU A 295 3.16 15.60 -23.47
N ARG A 296 2.40 16.70 -23.30
CA ARG A 296 1.59 17.33 -24.35
C ARG A 296 2.38 18.32 -25.21
N SER A 297 3.23 19.13 -24.59
CA SER A 297 3.97 20.20 -25.27
C SER A 297 5.29 19.73 -25.89
N GLY A 298 5.86 18.61 -25.41
CA GLY A 298 7.24 18.23 -25.72
C GLY A 298 8.29 19.21 -25.15
N VAL A 299 7.87 20.15 -24.31
CA VAL A 299 8.70 21.22 -23.73
C VAL A 299 8.51 21.20 -22.22
N ASP A 300 9.60 21.20 -21.46
CA ASP A 300 9.56 21.37 -20.00
C ASP A 300 8.80 22.67 -19.64
N PRO A 301 7.62 22.59 -18.98
CA PRO A 301 6.83 23.75 -18.55
C PRO A 301 7.59 24.75 -17.68
N GLY A 302 8.65 24.27 -17.01
CA GLY A 302 9.53 25.06 -16.16
C GLY A 302 10.56 25.90 -16.92
N ARG A 303 10.73 25.69 -18.24
CA ARG A 303 11.53 26.58 -19.10
C ARG A 303 10.69 27.79 -19.53
N THR A 304 10.55 28.77 -18.65
CA THR A 304 10.08 30.09 -19.07
C THR A 304 11.25 30.93 -19.61
N ARG A 305 10.97 32.00 -20.37
CA ARG A 305 11.99 32.96 -20.85
C ARG A 305 12.78 33.65 -19.72
N ALA A 306 12.34 33.52 -18.47
CA ALA A 306 12.98 34.05 -17.28
C ALA A 306 13.78 32.95 -16.56
N GLY A 307 14.94 32.59 -17.11
CA GLY A 307 15.92 31.71 -16.45
C GLY A 307 15.60 30.22 -16.57
N ALA A 308 16.58 29.46 -17.09
CA ALA A 308 16.50 28.02 -17.12
C ALA A 308 16.62 27.45 -15.69
N ARG A 309 15.69 26.57 -15.30
CA ARG A 309 15.96 25.62 -14.20
C ARG A 309 17.27 24.87 -14.51
N PRO A 310 18.07 24.50 -13.50
CA PRO A 310 19.18 23.58 -13.71
C PRO A 310 18.68 22.37 -14.49
N LYS A 311 19.37 22.00 -15.59
CA LYS A 311 18.99 20.83 -16.40
C LYS A 311 18.89 19.62 -15.47
N GLY A 312 17.76 18.91 -15.52
CA GLY A 312 17.51 17.70 -14.70
C GLY A 312 16.67 17.89 -13.45
N GLN A 313 16.13 19.09 -13.17
CA GLN A 313 15.30 19.30 -11.98
C GLN A 313 13.79 19.38 -12.28
N LEU A 314 13.04 18.37 -11.81
CA LEU A 314 11.58 18.40 -11.69
C LEU A 314 11.09 19.58 -10.81
N PRO A 315 9.85 20.05 -10.99
CA PRO A 315 9.26 21.17 -10.22
C PRO A 315 9.28 21.02 -8.71
N LEU A 316 9.43 19.80 -8.20
CA LEU A 316 9.51 19.54 -6.76
C LEU A 316 10.86 19.91 -6.14
N PHE A 317 11.89 20.20 -6.94
CA PHE A 317 13.24 20.51 -6.44
C PHE A 317 13.54 22.01 -6.31
N ILE A 318 12.54 22.86 -6.49
CA ILE A 318 12.70 24.32 -6.35
C ILE A 318 12.08 24.73 -5.01
N ALA A 319 12.88 24.59 -3.96
CA ALA A 319 12.73 25.30 -2.71
C ALA A 319 14.07 25.96 -2.40
#